data_AF-A0A1H7KBW9-F1
#
_entry.id   AF-A0A1H7KBW9-F1
#
_cell.length_a   1.000
_cell.length_b   1.000
_cell.length_c   1.000
_cell.angle_alpha   90.00
_cell.angle_beta   90.00
_cell.angle_gamma   90.00
#
_symmetry.space_group_name_H-M   'P 1'
#
loop_
_entity.id
_entity.type
_entity.pdbx_description
1 polymer ?
#
loop_
_entity_poly.entity_id
_entity_poly.type
_entity_poly.pdbx_seq_one_letter_code
_entity_poly.pdbx_strand_id
1 'polypeptide(L)'
;MNALHRAGALVGVTVALIVGSSIPASATFSDSVAGQATISTGTVAAPSGVTVDDWCVTTTTTTKRTVYTDPVTGVQTQTAWSRTSDSTGSSTNVDSTTSTSAPGPGPNETTTTTVDKDTELHVSVNWAPSGSRGVTDYVVAAHLSNGTAYALARAAGTSTYGHEDADALWYSPRLSVTTMTSYNWTATSALTRVLSC
;
A
#
# COMPACT_ATOMS: atom_id res chain seq x y z
N MET A 1 81.27 30.65 16.49
CA MET A 1 80.70 29.58 17.34
C MET A 1 79.39 30.03 17.98
N ASN A 2 78.31 30.29 17.21
CA ASN A 2 77.00 30.71 17.78
C ASN A 2 75.77 30.15 17.02
N ALA A 3 75.95 29.45 15.89
CA ALA A 3 74.85 28.85 15.14
C ALA A 3 74.48 27.43 15.63
N LEU A 4 75.45 26.68 16.16
CA LEU A 4 75.25 25.30 16.64
C LEU A 4 74.45 25.21 17.96
N HIS A 5 74.57 26.18 18.86
CA HIS A 5 73.81 26.17 20.13
C HIS A 5 72.32 26.46 19.92
N ARG A 6 71.96 27.27 18.92
CA ARG A 6 70.56 27.62 18.63
C ARG A 6 69.80 26.50 17.93
N ALA A 7 70.46 25.74 17.06
CA ALA A 7 69.85 24.57 16.41
C ALA A 7 69.54 23.45 17.41
N GLY A 8 70.44 23.20 18.37
CA GLY A 8 70.22 22.21 19.43
C GLY A 8 69.03 22.54 20.33
N ALA A 9 68.88 23.81 20.73
CA ALA A 9 67.76 24.25 21.55
C ALA A 9 66.41 24.11 20.82
N LEU A 10 66.37 24.42 19.52
CA LEU A 10 65.15 24.34 18.73
C LEU A 10 64.69 22.88 18.51
N VAL A 11 65.64 21.98 18.22
CA VAL A 11 65.34 20.54 18.11
C VAL A 11 64.88 19.96 19.45
N GLY A 12 65.53 20.33 20.56
CA GLY A 12 65.13 19.88 21.90
C GLY A 12 63.72 20.29 22.28
N VAL A 13 63.32 21.54 22.02
CA VAL A 13 61.97 22.03 22.31
C VAL A 13 60.92 21.37 21.42
N THR A 14 61.23 21.12 20.15
CA THR A 14 60.28 20.50 19.21
C THR A 14 60.01 19.03 19.56
N VAL A 15 61.05 18.28 19.95
CA VAL A 15 60.91 16.89 20.40
C VAL A 15 60.13 16.80 21.72
N ALA A 16 60.37 17.72 22.67
CA ALA A 16 59.61 17.75 23.92
C ALA A 16 58.11 18.03 23.72
N LEU A 17 57.74 18.85 22.73
CA LEU A 17 56.35 19.20 22.43
C LEU A 17 55.58 18.05 21.75
N ILE A 18 56.25 17.25 20.92
CA ILE A 18 55.64 16.07 20.28
C ILE A 18 55.40 14.95 21.30
N VAL A 19 56.33 14.74 22.24
CA VAL A 19 56.15 13.74 23.31
C VAL A 19 55.10 14.21 24.33
N GLY A 20 55.02 15.51 24.64
CA GLY A 20 54.04 16.04 25.59
C GLY A 20 52.58 16.04 25.09
N SER A 21 52.36 16.08 23.77
CA SER A 21 51.01 16.14 23.17
C SER A 21 50.36 14.77 22.94
N SER A 22 51.10 13.68 23.16
CA SER A 22 50.62 12.30 23.00
C SER A 22 50.17 11.66 24.32
N ILE A 23 50.18 12.42 25.43
CA ILE A 23 49.50 12.02 26.66
C ILE A 23 48.03 12.37 26.47
N PRO A 24 47.13 11.40 26.21
CA PRO A 24 45.70 11.69 26.22
C PRO A 24 45.39 12.30 27.59
N ALA A 25 44.76 13.47 27.61
CA ALA A 25 44.16 13.99 28.83
C ALA A 25 43.06 13.00 29.23
N SER A 26 43.43 11.99 30.01
CA SER A 26 42.52 11.08 30.69
C SER A 26 41.85 11.89 31.81
N ALA A 27 40.96 12.79 31.42
CA ALA A 27 39.89 13.23 32.28
C ALA A 27 39.01 12.01 32.48
N THR A 28 39.32 11.20 33.50
CA THR A 28 38.42 10.19 34.01
C THR A 28 37.19 10.94 34.52
N PHE A 29 36.17 11.07 33.69
CA PHE A 29 34.83 11.44 34.12
C PHE A 29 34.31 10.25 34.95
N SER A 30 34.70 10.19 36.22
CA SER A 30 34.33 9.12 37.16
C SER A 30 32.97 9.33 37.82
N ASP A 31 32.13 10.19 37.24
CA ASP A 31 30.78 10.41 37.74
C ASP A 31 29.77 9.97 36.70
N SER A 32 29.57 8.65 36.64
CA SER A 32 28.37 8.08 36.03
C SER A 32 27.35 7.89 37.14
N VAL A 33 26.59 8.94 37.42
CA VAL A 33 25.40 8.80 38.26
C VAL A 33 24.38 8.01 37.44
N ALA A 34 24.23 6.72 37.74
CA ALA A 34 23.14 5.91 37.24
C ALA A 34 21.84 6.46 37.83
N GLY A 35 21.27 7.49 37.20
CA GLY A 35 19.91 7.91 37.48
C GLY A 35 19.01 6.71 37.21
N GLN A 36 18.23 6.29 38.21
CA GLN A 36 17.10 5.40 37.97
C GLN A 36 16.05 6.18 37.17
N ALA A 37 16.29 6.35 35.87
CA ALA A 37 15.24 6.69 34.94
C ALA A 37 14.39 5.43 34.80
N THR A 38 13.28 5.37 35.52
CA THR A 38 12.25 4.37 35.25
C THR A 38 11.72 4.67 33.85
N ILE A 39 12.28 4.00 32.83
CA ILE A 39 11.70 4.02 31.49
C ILE A 39 10.40 3.23 31.62
N SER A 40 9.31 3.95 31.86
CA SER A 40 7.99 3.38 31.71
C SER A 40 7.83 3.03 30.24
N THR A 41 7.84 1.73 29.92
CA THR A 41 7.48 1.27 28.59
C THR A 41 6.00 1.62 28.40
N GLY A 42 5.71 2.68 27.66
CA GLY A 42 4.35 2.89 27.18
C GLY A 42 3.93 1.68 26.33
N THR A 43 2.66 1.34 26.36
CA THR A 43 2.10 0.34 25.46
C THR A 43 1.21 1.05 24.46
N VAL A 44 1.32 0.67 23.18
CA VAL A 44 0.37 1.13 22.16
C VAL A 44 -0.81 0.17 22.16
N ALA A 45 -2.01 0.69 22.31
CA ALA A 45 -3.24 -0.07 22.19
C ALA A 45 -3.58 -0.20 20.70
N ALA A 46 -3.93 -1.41 20.28
CA ALA A 46 -4.52 -1.63 18.96
C ALA A 46 -5.89 -0.92 18.86
N PRO A 47 -6.33 -0.53 17.65
CA PRO A 47 -7.71 -0.11 17.47
C PRO A 47 -8.64 -1.30 17.75
N SER A 48 -9.83 -1.01 18.26
CA SER A 48 -10.82 -2.04 18.64
C SER A 48 -12.07 -1.96 17.76
N GLY A 49 -12.95 -2.95 17.84
CA GLY A 49 -14.22 -2.93 17.12
C GLY A 49 -14.06 -2.81 15.59
N VAL A 50 -13.03 -3.43 15.01
CA VAL A 50 -12.83 -3.44 13.56
C VAL A 50 -13.98 -4.20 12.92
N THR A 51 -14.77 -3.49 12.11
CA THR A 51 -15.91 -3.99 11.37
C THR A 51 -15.67 -3.77 9.88
N VAL A 52 -16.14 -4.72 9.08
CA VAL A 52 -16.02 -4.68 7.62
C VAL A 52 -17.39 -4.89 7.01
N ASP A 53 -17.72 -4.00 6.10
CA ASP A 53 -18.85 -4.10 5.18
C ASP A 53 -18.28 -4.29 3.77
N ASP A 54 -18.60 -5.42 3.15
CA ASP A 54 -18.14 -5.81 1.82
C ASP A 54 -19.32 -6.22 0.95
N TRP A 55 -19.27 -5.83 -0.31
CA TRP A 55 -20.27 -6.19 -1.31
C TRP A 55 -19.63 -6.19 -2.69
N CYS A 56 -20.20 -6.94 -3.62
CA CYS A 56 -19.70 -7.00 -4.99
C CYS A 56 -20.67 -6.35 -5.97
N VAL A 57 -20.13 -5.72 -7.00
CA VAL A 57 -20.90 -5.11 -8.09
C VAL A 57 -20.38 -5.65 -9.40
N THR A 58 -21.23 -6.33 -10.17
CA THR A 58 -20.90 -6.75 -11.53
C THR A 58 -21.34 -5.69 -12.52
N THR A 59 -20.41 -5.20 -13.32
CA THR A 59 -20.66 -4.29 -14.43
C THR A 59 -20.70 -5.08 -15.74
N THR A 60 -21.84 -5.05 -16.42
CA THR A 60 -22.00 -5.65 -17.75
C THR A 60 -21.88 -4.57 -18.83
N THR A 61 -20.80 -4.61 -19.61
CA THR A 61 -20.62 -3.77 -20.79
C THR A 61 -21.04 -4.55 -22.04
N THR A 62 -22.01 -4.03 -22.80
CA THR A 62 -22.33 -4.56 -24.13
C THR A 62 -21.83 -3.60 -25.20
N THR A 63 -20.91 -4.06 -26.03
CA THR A 63 -20.40 -3.33 -27.20
C THR A 63 -20.93 -3.96 -28.47
N LYS A 64 -21.57 -3.17 -29.34
CA LYS A 64 -21.96 -3.59 -30.69
C LYS A 64 -21.15 -2.81 -31.70
N ARG A 65 -20.53 -3.53 -32.65
CA ARG A 65 -19.76 -2.95 -33.75
C ARG A 65 -20.24 -3.55 -35.06
N THR A 66 -20.68 -2.70 -35.97
CA THR A 66 -21.09 -3.11 -37.33
C THR A 66 -20.01 -2.70 -38.31
N VAL A 67 -19.62 -3.64 -39.17
CA VAL A 67 -18.58 -3.46 -40.18
C VAL A 67 -19.14 -3.88 -41.53
N TYR A 68 -19.09 -2.99 -42.51
CA TYR A 68 -19.27 -3.30 -43.92
C TYR A 68 -17.98 -3.88 -44.49
N THR A 69 -18.08 -4.98 -45.23
CA THR A 69 -16.97 -5.57 -45.98
C THR A 69 -17.20 -5.38 -47.47
N ASP A 70 -16.29 -4.68 -48.14
CA ASP A 70 -16.33 -4.54 -49.60
C ASP A 70 -16.15 -5.93 -50.25
N PRO A 71 -17.12 -6.41 -51.05
CA PRO A 71 -17.07 -7.76 -51.62
C PRO A 71 -15.99 -7.92 -52.72
N VAL A 72 -15.46 -6.82 -53.28
CA VAL A 72 -14.43 -6.83 -54.32
C VAL A 72 -13.05 -6.69 -53.71
N THR A 73 -12.88 -5.76 -52.77
CA THR A 73 -11.57 -5.42 -52.20
C THR A 73 -11.28 -6.08 -50.85
N GLY A 74 -12.30 -6.60 -50.16
CA GLY A 74 -12.20 -7.15 -48.80
C GLY A 74 -11.99 -6.09 -47.70
N VAL A 75 -11.95 -4.80 -48.06
CA VAL A 75 -11.74 -3.70 -47.11
C VAL A 75 -12.94 -3.61 -46.16
N GLN A 76 -12.63 -3.53 -44.87
CA GLN A 76 -13.61 -3.42 -43.80
C GLN A 76 -13.76 -1.98 -43.32
N THR A 77 -14.98 -1.46 -43.30
CA THR A 77 -15.31 -0.12 -42.79
C THR A 77 -16.35 -0.22 -41.68
N GLN A 78 -16.09 0.37 -40.52
CA GLN A 78 -17.06 0.42 -39.44
C GLN A 78 -18.21 1.35 -39.83
N THR A 79 -19.44 0.83 -39.88
CA THR A 79 -20.64 1.60 -40.25
C THR A 79 -21.48 2.00 -39.04
N ALA A 80 -21.38 1.26 -37.93
CA ALA A 80 -22.03 1.61 -36.67
C ALA A 80 -21.26 1.12 -35.45
N TRP A 81 -21.43 1.82 -34.33
CA TRP A 81 -20.89 1.42 -33.03
C TRP A 81 -21.80 1.90 -31.90
N SER A 82 -22.02 1.06 -30.90
CA SER A 82 -22.72 1.43 -29.67
C SER A 82 -22.14 0.69 -28.47
N ARG A 83 -22.17 1.32 -27.29
CA ARG A 83 -21.77 0.71 -26.03
C ARG A 83 -22.80 1.06 -24.95
N THR A 84 -23.26 0.05 -24.22
CA THR A 84 -24.11 0.22 -23.03
C THR A 84 -23.44 -0.43 -21.84
N SER A 85 -23.70 0.06 -20.64
CA SER A 85 -23.13 -0.44 -19.40
C SER A 85 -24.18 -0.39 -18.30
N ASP A 86 -24.32 -1.48 -17.55
CA ASP A 86 -25.23 -1.60 -16.42
C ASP A 86 -24.51 -2.28 -15.26
N SER A 87 -24.75 -1.82 -14.04
CA SER A 87 -24.12 -2.36 -12.82
C SER A 87 -25.18 -2.90 -11.87
N THR A 88 -24.93 -4.06 -11.27
CA THR A 88 -25.87 -4.71 -10.34
C THR A 88 -25.09 -5.42 -9.23
N GLY A 89 -25.67 -5.45 -8.03
CA GLY A 89 -25.08 -6.20 -6.91
C GLY A 89 -24.93 -7.68 -7.24
N SER A 90 -23.82 -8.28 -6.84
CA SER A 90 -23.49 -9.68 -7.10
C SER A 90 -23.09 -10.39 -5.81
N SER A 91 -23.44 -11.68 -5.72
CA SER A 91 -23.04 -12.58 -4.63
C SER A 91 -21.88 -13.50 -5.02
N THR A 92 -21.29 -13.31 -6.21
CA THR A 92 -20.20 -14.13 -6.74
C THR A 92 -19.28 -13.29 -7.62
N ASN A 93 -18.00 -13.69 -7.74
CA ASN A 93 -17.16 -13.13 -8.80
C ASN A 93 -17.64 -13.62 -10.18
N VAL A 94 -18.01 -12.71 -11.06
CA VAL A 94 -18.47 -12.99 -12.44
C VAL A 94 -17.66 -12.17 -13.43
N ASP A 95 -16.60 -12.78 -13.94
CA ASP A 95 -15.77 -12.22 -15.01
C ASP A 95 -15.91 -13.05 -16.28
N SER A 96 -16.35 -12.40 -17.36
CA SER A 96 -16.53 -13.09 -18.63
C SER A 96 -16.55 -12.13 -19.80
N THR A 97 -15.99 -12.55 -20.92
CA THR A 97 -16.16 -11.90 -22.22
C THR A 97 -16.79 -12.89 -23.18
N THR A 98 -17.94 -12.52 -23.75
CA THR A 98 -18.58 -13.28 -24.82
C THR A 98 -18.67 -12.42 -26.07
N SER A 99 -18.45 -13.03 -27.24
CA SER A 99 -18.54 -12.33 -28.51
C SER A 99 -19.35 -13.15 -29.51
N THR A 100 -20.30 -12.51 -30.16
CA THR A 100 -21.16 -13.12 -31.18
C THR A 100 -21.19 -12.25 -32.42
N SER A 101 -21.18 -12.87 -33.59
CA SER A 101 -21.27 -12.17 -34.87
C SER A 101 -22.49 -12.65 -35.64
N ALA A 102 -23.22 -11.71 -36.23
CA ALA A 102 -24.40 -11.97 -37.06
C ALA A 102 -24.39 -11.04 -38.29
N PRO A 103 -25.14 -11.37 -39.35
CA PRO A 103 -25.37 -10.44 -40.46
C PRO A 103 -25.86 -9.07 -39.94
N GLY A 104 -25.27 -7.99 -40.45
CA GLY A 104 -25.66 -6.63 -40.13
C GLY A 104 -26.94 -6.20 -40.86
N PRO A 105 -27.42 -4.97 -40.60
CA PRO A 105 -28.65 -4.47 -41.21
C PRO A 105 -28.53 -4.24 -42.72
N GLY A 106 -27.31 -3.97 -43.24
CA GLY A 106 -27.03 -3.79 -44.66
C GLY A 106 -26.40 -5.01 -45.34
N PRO A 107 -26.39 -5.04 -46.69
CA PRO A 107 -25.67 -6.06 -47.44
C PRO A 107 -24.16 -6.00 -47.15
N ASN A 108 -23.53 -7.18 -47.03
CA ASN A 108 -22.12 -7.35 -46.68
C ASN A 108 -21.70 -6.73 -45.35
N GLU A 109 -22.67 -6.43 -44.47
CA GLU A 109 -22.37 -6.00 -43.11
C GLU A 109 -22.33 -7.18 -42.14
N THR A 110 -21.45 -7.10 -41.15
CA THR A 110 -21.43 -7.99 -39.99
C THR A 110 -21.52 -7.14 -38.74
N THR A 111 -22.44 -7.49 -37.84
CA THR A 111 -22.50 -6.91 -36.50
C THR A 111 -21.89 -7.88 -35.51
N THR A 112 -20.85 -7.45 -34.81
CA THR A 112 -20.28 -8.16 -33.68
C THR A 112 -20.79 -7.53 -32.39
N THR A 113 -21.38 -8.35 -31.52
CA THR A 113 -21.78 -7.98 -30.16
C THR A 113 -20.84 -8.65 -29.17
N THR A 114 -20.11 -7.83 -28.41
CA THR A 114 -19.30 -8.28 -27.28
C THR A 114 -20.02 -7.92 -25.99
N VAL A 115 -20.15 -8.86 -25.08
CA VAL A 115 -20.65 -8.64 -23.72
C VAL A 115 -19.53 -8.99 -22.75
N ASP A 116 -19.04 -7.98 -22.07
CA ASP A 116 -18.05 -8.07 -21.01
C ASP A 116 -18.75 -7.95 -19.66
N LYS A 117 -18.41 -8.83 -18.72
CA LYS A 117 -18.80 -8.76 -17.32
C LYS A 117 -17.54 -8.72 -16.48
N ASP A 118 -17.54 -7.83 -15.52
CA ASP A 118 -16.44 -7.56 -14.61
C ASP A 118 -17.02 -7.30 -13.22
N THR A 119 -16.50 -7.96 -12.19
CA THR A 119 -17.01 -7.82 -10.82
C THR A 119 -15.99 -7.17 -9.91
N GLU A 120 -16.38 -6.04 -9.32
CA GLU A 120 -15.57 -5.35 -8.31
C GLU A 120 -16.04 -5.72 -6.90
N LEU A 121 -15.09 -6.02 -6.02
CA LEU A 121 -15.26 -6.11 -4.58
C LEU A 121 -15.13 -4.72 -3.97
N HIS A 122 -16.17 -4.23 -3.35
CA HIS A 122 -16.17 -2.99 -2.57
C HIS A 122 -16.06 -3.30 -1.09
N VAL A 123 -15.25 -2.52 -0.37
CA VAL A 123 -14.98 -2.74 1.05
C VAL A 123 -14.96 -1.43 1.81
N SER A 124 -15.76 -1.35 2.87
CA SER A 124 -15.66 -0.32 3.89
C SER A 124 -15.18 -0.93 5.21
N VAL A 125 -14.17 -0.31 5.81
CA VAL A 125 -13.63 -0.71 7.12
C VAL A 125 -13.87 0.41 8.11
N ASN A 126 -14.42 0.07 9.28
CA ASN A 126 -14.66 1.00 10.37
C ASN A 126 -14.06 0.44 11.67
N TRP A 127 -13.52 1.29 12.53
CA TRP A 127 -12.93 0.89 13.80
C TRP A 127 -13.14 1.93 14.90
N ALA A 128 -12.94 1.55 16.15
CA ALA A 128 -12.82 2.48 17.27
C ALA A 128 -11.35 2.94 17.40
N PRO A 129 -11.12 4.24 17.69
CA PRO A 129 -9.77 4.77 17.79
C PRO A 129 -8.98 4.13 18.93
N SER A 130 -7.65 4.09 18.78
CA SER A 130 -6.75 3.67 19.85
C SER A 130 -6.77 4.67 21.01
N GLY A 131 -6.76 4.16 22.24
CA GLY A 131 -6.64 4.98 23.46
C GLY A 131 -5.22 5.48 23.74
N SER A 132 -4.24 5.14 22.90
CA SER A 132 -2.85 5.57 23.09
C SER A 132 -2.67 7.07 22.81
N ARG A 133 -1.70 7.68 23.49
CA ARG A 133 -1.32 9.07 23.21
C ARG A 133 -0.51 9.15 21.91
N GLY A 134 -0.57 10.30 21.26
CA GLY A 134 0.28 10.60 20.09
C GLY A 134 -0.03 9.74 18.87
N VAL A 135 -1.25 9.21 18.73
CA VAL A 135 -1.71 8.57 17.50
C VAL A 135 -1.71 9.59 16.37
N THR A 136 -1.03 9.29 15.27
CA THR A 136 -0.93 10.18 14.11
C THR A 136 -1.87 9.73 12.98
N ASP A 137 -1.97 8.43 12.76
CA ASP A 137 -2.84 7.82 11.75
C ASP A 137 -3.02 6.31 12.02
N TYR A 138 -3.76 5.67 11.12
CA TYR A 138 -3.93 4.23 11.05
C TYR A 138 -3.55 3.72 9.66
N VAL A 139 -3.02 2.51 9.59
CA VAL A 139 -2.77 1.80 8.33
C VAL A 139 -3.64 0.56 8.26
N VAL A 140 -4.41 0.44 7.18
CA VAL A 140 -5.19 -0.75 6.88
C VAL A 140 -4.37 -1.66 5.98
N ALA A 141 -4.28 -2.93 6.33
CA ALA A 141 -3.56 -3.93 5.55
C ALA A 141 -4.43 -5.17 5.28
N ALA A 142 -4.35 -5.70 4.06
CA ALA A 142 -4.88 -6.99 3.68
C ALA A 142 -3.86 -8.09 3.93
N HIS A 143 -4.29 -9.17 4.57
CA HIS A 143 -3.56 -10.40 4.82
C HIS A 143 -4.16 -11.50 3.96
N LEU A 144 -3.34 -12.11 3.12
CA LEU A 144 -3.75 -13.12 2.16
C LEU A 144 -3.50 -14.54 2.69
N SER A 145 -4.20 -15.53 2.15
CA SER A 145 -4.07 -16.94 2.53
C SER A 145 -2.67 -17.53 2.29
N ASN A 146 -1.89 -16.92 1.39
CA ASN A 146 -0.50 -17.28 1.13
C ASN A 146 0.50 -16.71 2.18
N GLY A 147 0.01 -15.99 3.19
CA GLY A 147 0.80 -15.40 4.27
C GLY A 147 1.39 -14.03 3.96
N THR A 148 1.15 -13.45 2.78
CA THR A 148 1.59 -12.08 2.47
C THR A 148 0.63 -11.04 3.05
N ALA A 149 1.15 -9.84 3.30
CA ALA A 149 0.37 -8.70 3.74
C ALA A 149 0.70 -7.45 2.92
N TYR A 150 -0.33 -6.70 2.52
CA TYR A 150 -0.21 -5.47 1.74
C TYR A 150 -0.91 -4.31 2.44
N ALA A 151 -0.24 -3.17 2.56
CA ALA A 151 -0.88 -1.94 3.03
C ALA A 151 -1.80 -1.41 1.93
N LEU A 152 -3.08 -1.27 2.25
CA LEU A 152 -4.11 -0.78 1.32
C LEU A 152 -4.32 0.73 1.45
N ALA A 153 -4.40 1.21 2.68
CA ALA A 153 -4.74 2.60 2.96
C ALA A 153 -4.07 3.11 4.22
N ARG A 154 -3.87 4.42 4.27
CA ARG A 154 -3.52 5.17 5.49
C ARG A 154 -4.60 6.21 5.74
N ALA A 155 -5.14 6.24 6.95
CA ALA A 155 -6.25 7.11 7.32
C ALA A 155 -5.97 7.82 8.64
N ALA A 156 -6.19 9.14 8.68
CA ALA A 156 -6.18 9.89 9.94
C ALA A 156 -7.48 9.69 10.75
N GLY A 157 -8.57 9.30 10.07
CA GLY A 157 -9.87 8.98 10.67
C GLY A 157 -9.98 7.52 11.12
N THR A 158 -11.20 7.11 11.46
CA THR A 158 -11.51 5.75 11.96
C THR A 158 -12.33 4.91 10.97
N SER A 159 -12.29 5.30 9.70
CA SER A 159 -12.91 4.56 8.61
C SER A 159 -12.12 4.73 7.31
N THR A 160 -12.24 3.75 6.42
CA THR A 160 -11.74 3.83 5.05
C THR A 160 -12.64 3.04 4.11
N TYR A 161 -12.53 3.33 2.82
CA TYR A 161 -13.27 2.67 1.75
C TYR A 161 -12.36 2.47 0.55
N GLY A 162 -12.51 1.32 -0.11
CA GLY A 162 -11.81 0.98 -1.35
C GLY A 162 -12.60 -0.04 -2.15
N HIS A 163 -12.16 -0.28 -3.38
CA HIS A 163 -12.62 -1.38 -4.21
C HIS A 163 -11.44 -1.96 -4.97
N GLU A 164 -11.55 -3.24 -5.31
CA GLU A 164 -10.58 -4.01 -6.08
C GLU A 164 -11.34 -5.02 -6.94
N ASP A 165 -10.67 -5.61 -7.91
CA ASP A 165 -11.21 -6.73 -8.67
C ASP A 165 -11.59 -7.90 -7.73
N ALA A 166 -12.77 -8.50 -7.93
CA ALA A 166 -13.25 -9.60 -7.09
C ALA A 166 -12.43 -10.89 -7.23
N ASP A 167 -11.55 -11.01 -8.23
CA ASP A 167 -10.51 -12.05 -8.29
C ASP A 167 -9.62 -12.08 -7.04
N ALA A 168 -9.46 -10.94 -6.36
CA ALA A 168 -8.73 -10.86 -5.10
C ALA A 168 -9.30 -11.81 -4.01
N LEU A 169 -10.59 -12.17 -4.09
CA LEU A 169 -11.24 -13.09 -3.17
C LEU A 169 -10.66 -14.50 -3.21
N TRP A 170 -10.02 -14.91 -4.30
CA TRP A 170 -9.31 -16.18 -4.40
C TRP A 170 -8.25 -16.34 -3.30
N TYR A 171 -7.64 -15.22 -2.87
CA TYR A 171 -6.64 -15.21 -1.81
C TYR A 171 -7.23 -15.15 -0.40
N SER A 172 -8.56 -15.26 -0.24
CA SER A 172 -9.26 -15.20 1.04
C SER A 172 -8.80 -14.03 1.93
N PRO A 173 -8.80 -12.78 1.42
CA PRO A 173 -8.22 -11.65 2.11
C PRO A 173 -8.92 -11.39 3.44
N ARG A 174 -8.13 -11.01 4.45
CA ARG A 174 -8.58 -10.53 5.76
C ARG A 174 -7.94 -9.20 6.06
N LEU A 175 -8.65 -8.29 6.71
CA LEU A 175 -8.13 -6.96 6.98
C LEU A 175 -7.66 -6.82 8.42
N SER A 176 -6.70 -5.91 8.63
CA SER A 176 -6.26 -5.45 9.94
C SER A 176 -6.05 -3.94 9.92
N VAL A 177 -6.11 -3.32 11.08
CA VAL A 177 -5.83 -1.89 11.26
C VAL A 177 -4.69 -1.72 12.26
N THR A 178 -3.64 -1.03 11.86
CA THR A 178 -2.47 -0.75 12.69
C THR A 178 -2.47 0.71 13.13
N THR A 179 -2.43 0.96 14.44
CA THR A 179 -2.23 2.30 14.99
C THR A 179 -0.80 2.75 14.75
N MET A 180 -0.63 3.97 14.23
CA MET A 180 0.66 4.63 14.10
C MET A 180 0.76 5.78 15.08
N THR A 181 1.93 5.96 15.69
CA THR A 181 2.17 7.01 16.68
C THR A 181 3.38 7.87 16.32
N SER A 182 3.44 9.08 16.87
CA SER A 182 4.54 10.03 16.62
C SER A 182 5.90 9.55 17.15
N TYR A 183 5.91 8.53 18.01
CA TYR A 183 7.10 7.89 18.57
C TYR A 183 7.41 6.54 17.90
N ASN A 184 6.83 6.29 16.72
CA ASN A 184 7.06 5.10 15.87
C ASN A 184 6.71 3.74 16.51
N TRP A 185 5.95 3.73 17.61
CA TRP A 185 5.38 2.50 18.13
C TRP A 185 4.03 2.22 17.48
N THR A 186 3.71 0.95 17.31
CA THR A 186 2.52 0.51 16.59
C THR A 186 1.83 -0.62 17.33
N ALA A 187 0.54 -0.78 17.06
CA ALA A 187 -0.23 -1.93 17.51
C ALA A 187 -1.32 -2.27 16.49
N THR A 188 -1.43 -3.54 16.15
CA THR A 188 -2.33 -4.05 15.10
C THR A 188 -3.53 -4.74 15.72
N SER A 189 -4.71 -4.50 15.15
CA SER A 189 -5.94 -5.19 15.53
C SER A 189 -5.89 -6.69 15.25
N ALA A 190 -6.86 -7.43 15.76
CA ALA A 190 -7.16 -8.75 15.23
C ALA A 190 -7.55 -8.69 13.74
N LEU A 191 -7.35 -9.80 13.03
CA LEU A 191 -7.82 -9.96 11.65
C LEU A 191 -9.35 -10.05 11.60
N THR A 192 -9.93 -9.48 10.55
CA THR A 192 -11.37 -9.60 10.27
C THR A 192 -11.74 -11.00 9.80
N ARG A 193 -13.03 -11.22 9.54
CA ARG A 193 -13.46 -12.34 8.69
C ARG A 193 -12.85 -12.23 7.29
N VAL A 194 -12.86 -13.36 6.58
CA VAL A 194 -12.52 -13.38 5.15
C VAL A 194 -13.56 -12.54 4.40
N LEU A 195 -13.09 -11.71 3.47
CA LEU A 195 -13.97 -10.93 2.59
C LEU A 195 -14.68 -11.84 1.60
N SER A 196 -15.85 -11.40 1.14
CA SER A 196 -16.72 -12.18 0.26
C SER A 196 -17.66 -11.27 -0.55
N CYS A 197 -18.14 -11.81 -1.67
CA CYS A 197 -19.46 -11.52 -2.19
C CYS A 197 -20.48 -12.49 -1.51
#